data_AF-A0A2D4I2Q6-F1
#
_entry.id   AF-A0A2D4I2Q6-F1
#
_cell.length_a   1.000
_cell.length_b   1.000
_cell.length_c   1.000
_cell.angle_alpha   90.00
_cell.angle_beta   90.00
_cell.angle_gamma   90.00
#
_symmetry.space_group_name_H-M   'P 1'
#
loop_
_entity.id
_entity.type
_entity.pdbx_description
1 polymer ?
#
loop_
_entity_poly.entity_id
_entity_poly.type
_entity_poly.pdbx_seq_one_letter_code
_entity_poly.pdbx_strand_id
1 'polypeptide(L)'
;TFQCELCSYTCPRRSNLDRHMKSHTDERPHKCHLCGRAFRTVTLLRNHLNTHTGTRPHKCPDCDMAFVTSGELVRHRCYNTPMRSHSSVPCVIMPVWRLAS
;
A
#
# COMPACT_ATOMS: atom_id res chain seq x y z
N THR A 1 20.15 -22.19 1.40
CA THR A 1 18.86 -21.48 1.18
C THR A 1 17.90 -21.90 2.28
N PHE A 2 16.99 -21.02 2.66
CA PHE A 2 15.97 -21.23 3.69
C PHE A 2 14.62 -21.36 2.98
N GLN A 3 13.89 -22.43 3.28
CA GLN A 3 12.61 -22.76 2.65
C GLN A 3 11.48 -22.58 3.67
N CYS A 4 10.33 -22.12 3.18
CA CYS A 4 9.10 -22.11 3.98
C CYS A 4 8.49 -23.52 4.04
N GLU A 5 8.02 -23.92 5.21
CA GLU A 5 7.34 -25.21 5.40
C GLU A 5 5.84 -25.14 5.02
N LEU A 6 5.29 -23.93 4.91
CA LEU A 6 3.87 -23.68 4.62
C LEU A 6 3.61 -23.32 3.15
N CYS A 7 4.65 -23.07 2.35
CA CYS A 7 4.54 -22.82 0.90
C CYS A 7 5.87 -23.06 0.17
N SER A 8 5.90 -22.92 -1.14
CA SER A 8 7.09 -23.14 -1.99
C SER A 8 8.12 -21.99 -1.96
N TYR A 9 7.97 -21.00 -1.08
CA TYR A 9 8.88 -19.86 -0.99
C TYR A 9 10.27 -20.27 -0.48
N THR A 10 11.32 -19.76 -1.13
CA THR A 10 12.72 -19.97 -0.76
C THR A 10 13.50 -18.65 -0.77
N CYS A 11 14.43 -18.48 0.17
CA CYS A 11 15.25 -17.27 0.28
C CYS A 11 16.67 -17.57 0.79
N PRO A 12 17.66 -16.69 0.54
CA PRO A 12 19.05 -16.95 0.96
C PRO A 12 19.35 -16.57 2.42
N ARG A 13 18.48 -15.80 3.11
CA ARG A 13 18.74 -15.28 4.47
C ARG A 13 17.66 -15.69 5.45
N ARG A 14 18.04 -16.13 6.66
CA ARG A 14 17.09 -16.54 7.72
C ARG A 14 16.13 -15.42 8.11
N SER A 15 16.62 -14.18 8.24
CA SER A 15 15.78 -13.00 8.55
C SER A 15 14.68 -12.74 7.52
N ASN A 16 14.90 -13.10 6.25
CA ASN A 16 13.87 -13.02 5.22
C ASN A 16 12.83 -14.13 5.39
N LEU A 17 13.26 -15.35 5.74
CA LEU A 17 12.35 -16.45 6.05
C LEU A 17 11.49 -16.10 7.27
N ASP A 18 12.07 -15.61 8.36
CA ASP A 18 11.32 -15.25 9.57
C ASP A 18 10.28 -14.14 9.29
N ARG A 19 10.64 -13.14 8.46
CA ARG A 19 9.69 -12.14 7.98
C ARG A 19 8.60 -12.75 7.08
N HIS A 20 8.97 -13.70 6.23
CA HIS A 20 8.02 -14.42 5.39
C HIS A 20 7.06 -15.29 6.21
N MET A 21 7.50 -15.92 7.31
CA MET A 21 6.63 -16.69 8.20
C MET A 21 5.52 -15.82 8.81
N LYS A 22 5.79 -14.53 9.05
CA LYS A 22 4.77 -13.56 9.47
C LYS A 22 3.68 -13.32 8.41
N SER A 23 3.89 -13.76 7.16
CA SER A 23 2.85 -13.72 6.13
C SER A 23 1.77 -14.77 6.37
N HIS A 24 2.16 -15.95 6.85
CA HIS A 24 1.28 -17.06 7.19
C HIS A 24 0.48 -16.82 8.47
N THR A 25 1.07 -16.11 9.43
CA THR A 25 0.33 -15.65 10.61
C THR A 25 -0.46 -14.39 10.26
N ASP A 26 -1.78 -14.38 10.43
CA ASP A 26 -2.57 -13.13 10.29
C ASP A 26 -2.45 -12.24 11.54
N GLU A 27 -1.31 -12.33 12.23
CA GLU A 27 -0.98 -11.50 13.38
C GLU A 27 -0.92 -10.04 12.97
N ARG A 28 -1.82 -9.28 13.57
CA ARG A 28 -1.97 -7.84 13.37
C ARG A 28 -1.80 -7.14 14.71
N PRO A 29 -0.57 -7.00 15.19
CA PRO A 29 -0.32 -6.47 16.53
C PRO A 29 -0.72 -5.00 16.66
N HIS A 30 -0.86 -4.26 15.56
CA HIS A 30 -1.12 -2.83 15.57
C HIS A 30 -2.61 -2.54 15.32
N LYS A 31 -3.35 -2.22 16.38
CA LYS A 31 -4.78 -1.90 16.31
C LYS A 31 -5.04 -0.40 16.21
N CYS A 32 -5.99 -0.02 15.37
CA CYS A 32 -6.52 1.33 15.32
C CYS A 32 -7.40 1.58 16.55
N HIS A 33 -7.11 2.63 17.30
CA HIS A 33 -7.89 3.00 18.49
C HIS A 33 -9.25 3.62 18.14
N LEU A 34 -9.45 4.08 16.89
CA LEU A 34 -10.71 4.71 16.45
C LEU A 34 -11.74 3.70 15.97
N CYS A 35 -11.31 2.63 15.28
CA CYS A 35 -12.23 1.65 14.68
C CYS A 35 -11.90 0.18 15.00
N GLY A 36 -10.88 -0.08 15.82
CA GLY A 36 -10.47 -1.43 16.22
C GLY A 36 -9.76 -2.25 15.13
N ARG A 37 -9.66 -1.74 13.89
CA ARG A 37 -9.04 -2.46 12.78
C ARG A 37 -7.55 -2.72 13.03
N ALA A 38 -7.11 -3.94 12.77
CA ALA A 38 -5.75 -4.37 13.06
C ALA A 38 -4.87 -4.44 11.79
N PHE A 39 -3.60 -4.07 11.93
CA PHE A 39 -2.59 -3.97 10.88
C PHE A 39 -1.31 -4.71 11.24
N ARG A 40 -0.61 -5.20 10.21
CA ARG A 40 0.64 -5.98 10.34
C ARG A 40 1.86 -5.12 10.66
N THR A 41 1.82 -3.82 10.33
CA THR A 41 2.94 -2.90 10.57
C THR A 41 2.45 -1.53 11.04
N VAL A 42 3.31 -0.81 11.76
CA VAL A 42 3.05 0.56 12.23
C VAL A 42 2.80 1.52 11.06
N THR A 43 3.53 1.38 9.95
CA THR A 43 3.36 2.20 8.76
C THR A 43 1.95 2.05 8.16
N LEU A 44 1.43 0.82 8.11
CA LEU A 44 0.06 0.57 7.63
C LEU A 44 -0.98 1.16 8.58
N LEU A 45 -0.77 1.04 9.90
CA LEU A 45 -1.64 1.68 10.88
C LEU A 45 -1.63 3.21 10.72
N ARG A 46 -0.46 3.84 10.59
CA ARG A 46 -0.34 5.30 10.41
C ARG A 46 -1.03 5.77 9.13
N ASN A 47 -0.81 5.08 8.01
CA ASN A 47 -1.50 5.39 6.75
C ASN A 47 -3.02 5.23 6.89
N HIS A 48 -3.49 4.25 7.67
CA HIS A 48 -4.91 4.13 7.96
C HIS A 48 -5.43 5.26 8.86
N LEU A 49 -4.68 5.70 9.88
CA LEU A 49 -5.10 6.84 10.72
C LEU A 49 -5.26 8.13 9.91
N ASN A 50 -4.49 8.28 8.83
CA ASN A 50 -4.67 9.39 7.90
C ASN A 50 -6.06 9.38 7.22
N THR A 51 -6.70 8.22 7.06
CA THR A 51 -8.07 8.14 6.50
C THR A 51 -9.12 8.62 7.48
N HIS A 52 -8.88 8.51 8.79
CA HIS A 52 -9.76 9.07 9.81
C HIS A 52 -9.62 10.59 9.93
N THR A 53 -8.38 11.08 9.87
CA THR A 53 -8.08 12.52 9.99
C THR A 53 -8.27 13.29 8.67
N GLY A 54 -8.44 12.57 7.55
CA GLY A 54 -8.48 13.16 6.21
C GLY A 54 -7.13 13.71 5.73
N THR A 55 -6.04 13.41 6.45
CA THR A 55 -4.70 13.90 6.11
C THR A 55 -4.17 13.19 4.87
N ARG A 56 -3.58 13.96 3.95
CA ARG A 56 -3.02 13.46 2.69
C ARG A 56 -1.60 13.99 2.52
N PRO A 57 -0.60 13.36 3.15
CA PRO A 57 0.76 13.89 3.20
C PRO A 57 1.49 13.84 1.86
N HIS A 58 1.03 13.02 0.91
CA HIS A 58 1.69 12.81 -0.36
C HIS A 58 1.05 13.67 -1.46
N LYS A 59 1.57 14.87 -1.68
CA LYS A 59 1.09 15.78 -2.74
C LYS A 59 1.75 15.46 -4.07
N CYS A 60 0.99 15.55 -5.15
CA CYS A 60 1.53 15.53 -6.49
C CYS A 60 2.25 16.87 -6.76
N PRO A 61 3.46 16.88 -7.34
CA PRO A 61 4.11 18.12 -7.73
C PRO A 61 3.52 18.72 -9.02
N ASP A 62 2.85 17.90 -9.82
CA ASP A 62 2.35 18.25 -11.15
C ASP A 62 0.86 18.66 -11.14
N CYS A 63 0.15 18.48 -10.01
CA CYS A 63 -1.26 18.86 -9.83
C CYS A 63 -1.62 19.00 -8.34
N ASP A 64 -2.80 19.55 -8.05
CA ASP A 64 -3.27 19.78 -6.66
C ASP A 64 -3.75 18.52 -5.92
N MET A 65 -3.59 17.33 -6.51
CA MET A 65 -4.02 16.09 -5.87
C MET A 65 -3.08 15.66 -4.74
N ALA A 66 -3.67 15.21 -3.63
CA ALA A 66 -2.94 14.66 -2.50
C ALA A 66 -3.44 13.26 -2.12
N PHE A 67 -2.52 12.40 -1.68
CA PHE A 67 -2.73 10.99 -1.41
C PHE A 67 -2.36 10.62 0.02
N VAL A 68 -3.01 9.56 0.52
CA VAL A 68 -2.81 9.06 1.88
C VAL A 68 -1.51 8.27 1.98
N THR A 69 -1.14 7.58 0.90
CA THR A 69 0.07 6.76 0.80
C THR A 69 0.96 7.16 -0.39
N SER A 70 2.25 6.87 -0.29
CA SER A 70 3.19 7.11 -1.38
C SER A 70 2.91 6.24 -2.61
N GLY A 71 2.43 5.00 -2.43
CA GLY A 71 2.08 4.10 -3.53
C GLY A 71 0.93 4.62 -4.39
N GLU A 72 -0.05 5.28 -3.77
CA GLU A 72 -1.13 5.95 -4.49
C GLU A 72 -0.63 7.13 -5.33
N LEU A 73 0.29 7.94 -4.77
CA LEU A 73 0.93 9.03 -5.52
C LEU A 73 1.76 8.49 -6.69
N VAL A 74 2.57 7.44 -6.47
CA VAL A 74 3.36 6.82 -7.54
C VAL A 74 2.44 6.31 -8.65
N ARG A 75 1.39 5.58 -8.31
CA ARG A 75 0.41 5.10 -9.27
C ARG A 75 -0.25 6.25 -10.04
N HIS A 76 -0.68 7.29 -9.33
CA HIS A 76 -1.22 8.50 -9.96
C HIS A 76 -0.21 9.08 -10.94
N ARG A 77 1.04 9.28 -10.53
CA ARG A 77 2.07 9.84 -11.42
C ARG A 77 2.38 8.92 -12.58
N CYS A 78 2.46 7.60 -12.43
CA CYS A 78 2.69 6.68 -13.54
C CYS A 78 1.63 6.78 -14.66
N TYR A 79 0.37 7.07 -14.30
CA TYR A 79 -0.67 7.32 -15.30
C TYR A 79 -0.74 8.77 -15.81
N ASN A 80 -0.16 9.73 -15.07
CA ASN A 80 -0.20 11.17 -15.42
C ASN A 80 1.12 11.68 -16.03
N THR A 81 2.22 10.94 -15.90
CA THR A 81 3.46 11.18 -16.62
C THR A 81 3.36 10.55 -17.99
N PRO A 82 3.61 11.27 -19.09
CA PRO A 82 3.89 10.64 -20.37
C PRO A 82 5.22 9.90 -20.25
N MET A 83 5.19 8.65 -19.78
CA MET A 83 6.39 7.82 -19.86
C MET A 83 6.67 7.55 -21.34
N ARG A 84 7.92 7.82 -21.76
CA ARG A 84 8.53 7.21 -22.94
C ARG A 84 8.52 5.68 -22.76
N SER A 85 7.38 5.05 -23.02
CA SER A 85 7.28 3.63 -23.39
C SER A 85 5.88 3.37 -23.93
N HIS A 86 5.88 3.01 -25.22
CA HIS A 86 4.77 2.71 -26.11
C HIS A 86 3.50 2.15 -25.45
N SER A 87 2.51 3.00 -25.20
CA SER A 87 1.11 2.76 -25.58
C SER A 87 0.24 3.91 -25.06
N SER A 88 -0.45 4.52 -26.00
CA SER A 88 -1.40 5.63 -25.83
C SER A 88 -2.63 5.19 -25.03
N VAL A 89 -2.87 5.80 -23.87
CA VAL A 89 -4.21 5.83 -23.25
C VAL A 89 -4.47 7.26 -22.75
N PRO A 90 -5.58 7.91 -23.15
CA PRO A 90 -5.88 9.27 -22.76
C PRO A 90 -6.30 9.35 -21.29
N CYS A 91 -6.10 10.54 -20.73
CA CYS A 91 -6.57 10.97 -19.42
C CYS A 91 -8.10 10.81 -19.34
N VAL A 92 -8.58 9.69 -18.79
CA VAL A 92 -9.98 9.53 -18.41
C VAL A 92 -10.07 9.29 -16.91
N ILE A 93 -10.78 10.22 -16.28
CA ILE A 93 -11.22 10.22 -14.90
C ILE A 93 -11.81 8.84 -14.56
N MET A 94 -11.12 8.06 -13.74
CA MET A 94 -11.75 6.90 -13.12
C MET A 94 -12.56 7.38 -11.90
N PRO A 95 -13.89 7.21 -11.89
CA PRO A 95 -14.73 7.62 -10.78
C PRO A 95 -14.39 6.80 -9.53
N VAL A 96 -14.48 7.47 -8.40
CA VAL A 96 -14.33 6.94 -7.05
C VAL A 96 -15.35 5.82 -6.84
N TRP A 97 -14.95 4.55 -6.95
CA TRP A 97 -15.76 3.45 -6.42
C TRP A 97 -15.69 3.50 -4.90
N ARG A 98 -16.64 4.25 -4.31
CA ARG A 98 -17.14 3.97 -2.96
C ARG A 98 -17.72 2.56 -3.00
N LEU A 99 -17.07 1.61 -2.34
CA LEU A 99 -17.75 0.38 -1.91
C LEU A 99 -18.04 0.52 -0.43
N ALA A 100 -19.22 1.09 -0.17
CA ALA A 100 -20.01 0.77 1.00
C ALA A 100 -20.87 -0.44 0.64
N SER A 101 -20.68 -1.55 1.34
CA SER A 101 -21.67 -2.59 1.66
C SER A 101 -21.05 -3.45 2.74
#